data_AF-A0AAP0B271-F1
#
_entry.id   AF-A0AAP0B271-F1
#
_cell.length_a   1.000
_cell.length_b   1.000
_cell.length_c   1.000
_cell.angle_alpha   90.00
_cell.angle_beta   90.00
_cell.angle_gamma   90.00
#
_symmetry.space_group_name_H-M   'P 1'
#
loop_
_entity.id
_entity.type
_entity.pdbx_description
1 polymer ?
#
loop_
_entity_poly.entity_id
_entity_poly.type
_entity_poly.pdbx_seq_one_letter_code
_entity_poly.pdbx_strand_id
1 'polypeptide(L)'
;MAAIGGNTTGPGDAVVNVYINHEKKFAFVEMKSVEKASIAMDLDEVEAQYNGARIEGEVVTLQFVKKMLDDFKNQKCLHKRYAYQIILQAREMLRAMSSLVDITIPDGHHFTVCGDVHGQVVQTALHL
;
A
#
# COMPACT_ATOMS: atom_id res chain seq x y z
N MET A 1 -0.86 -12.14 -17.69
CA MET A 1 -0.36 -11.74 -16.35
C MET A 1 0.98 -11.07 -16.57
N ALA A 2 1.09 -9.77 -16.30
CA ALA A 2 2.39 -9.10 -16.28
C ALA A 2 2.89 -9.10 -14.84
N ALA A 3 4.08 -9.65 -14.60
CA ALA A 3 4.73 -9.56 -13.30
C ALA A 3 5.55 -8.27 -13.27
N ILE A 4 5.25 -7.38 -12.34
CA ILE A 4 6.03 -6.17 -12.10
C ILE A 4 6.83 -6.45 -10.82
N GLY A 5 8.11 -6.77 -10.98
CA GLY A 5 9.02 -7.02 -9.86
C GLY A 5 9.53 -5.71 -9.25
N GLY A 6 9.40 -5.57 -7.94
CA GLY A 6 10.06 -4.49 -7.19
C GLY A 6 11.57 -4.68 -7.20
N ASN A 7 12.29 -3.69 -7.73
CA ASN A 7 13.75 -3.51 -7.82
C ASN A 7 14.63 -4.46 -6.97
N THR A 8 15.51 -5.17 -7.66
CA THR A 8 16.84 -5.54 -7.16
C THR A 8 17.88 -4.71 -7.90
N THR A 9 18.68 -3.94 -7.16
CA THR A 9 19.85 -3.21 -7.67
C THR A 9 21.00 -4.19 -7.98
N GLY A 10 20.69 -5.29 -8.67
CA GLY A 10 21.57 -6.41 -9.00
C GLY A 10 20.76 -7.66 -9.41
N PRO A 11 21.40 -8.75 -9.88
CA PRO A 11 20.70 -10.01 -10.15
C PRO A 11 20.25 -10.61 -8.82
N GLY A 12 19.01 -10.30 -8.46
CA GLY A 12 18.40 -10.76 -7.23
C GLY A 12 16.91 -10.97 -7.43
N ASP A 13 16.40 -11.99 -6.75
CA ASP A 13 14.98 -12.29 -6.67
C ASP A 13 14.15 -11.09 -6.19
N ALA A 14 13.09 -10.73 -6.91
CA ALA A 14 12.13 -9.71 -6.47
C ALA A 14 11.59 -10.03 -5.06
N VAL A 15 11.63 -9.04 -4.17
CA VAL A 15 11.20 -9.20 -2.77
C VAL A 15 9.67 -9.18 -2.64
N VAL A 16 9.04 -8.41 -3.52
CA VAL A 16 7.59 -8.35 -3.71
C VAL A 16 7.28 -8.51 -5.20
N ASN A 17 6.41 -9.45 -5.53
CA ASN A 17 5.83 -9.58 -6.86
C ASN A 17 4.42 -8.97 -6.85
N VAL A 18 4.16 -8.09 -7.81
CA VAL A 18 2.80 -7.61 -8.08
C VAL A 18 2.34 -8.19 -9.41
N TYR A 19 1.28 -8.97 -9.37
CA TYR A 19 0.64 -9.55 -10.55
C TYR A 19 -0.64 -8.79 -10.83
N ILE A 20 -0.67 -8.03 -11.91
CA ILE A 20 -1.85 -7.26 -12.30
C ILE A 20 -2.60 -8.02 -13.39
N ASN A 21 -3.89 -8.27 -13.15
CA ASN A 21 -4.81 -8.75 -14.15
C ASN A 21 -5.68 -7.60 -14.63
N HIS A 22 -5.33 -7.04 -15.80
CA HIS A 22 -6.04 -5.90 -16.39
C HIS A 22 -7.46 -6.23 -16.89
N GLU A 23 -7.72 -7.49 -17.24
CA GLU A 23 -9.02 -7.97 -17.71
C GLU A 23 -9.98 -8.12 -16.53
N LYS A 24 -9.53 -8.81 -15.48
CA LYS A 24 -10.33 -9.12 -14.28
C LYS A 24 -10.24 -8.03 -13.19
N LYS A 25 -9.51 -6.95 -13.45
CA LYS A 25 -9.40 -5.75 -12.59
C LYS A 25 -9.00 -6.03 -11.14
N PHE A 26 -8.05 -6.95 -10.94
CA PHE A 26 -7.46 -7.22 -9.63
C PHE A 26 -5.93 -7.26 -9.70
N ALA A 27 -5.29 -7.10 -8.55
CA ALA A 27 -3.86 -7.31 -8.38
C ALA A 27 -3.60 -8.30 -7.24
N PHE A 28 -2.64 -9.21 -7.45
CA PHE A 28 -2.11 -10.08 -6.41
C PHE A 28 -0.75 -9.56 -5.98
N VAL A 29 -0.56 -9.36 -4.68
CA VAL A 29 0.72 -8.95 -4.09
C VAL A 29 1.27 -10.14 -3.32
N GLU A 30 2.41 -10.65 -3.78
CA GLU A 30 3.13 -11.75 -3.15
C GLU A 30 4.42 -11.23 -2.53
N MET A 31 4.63 -11.49 -1.25
CA MET A 31 5.89 -11.19 -0.56
C MET A 31 6.70 -12.48 -0.44
N LYS A 32 7.94 -12.51 -0.94
CA LYS A 32 8.80 -13.72 -0.85
C LYS A 32 9.19 -14.05 0.59
N SER A 33 9.61 -13.05 1.37
CA SER A 33 9.74 -13.18 2.83
C SER A 33 9.64 -11.81 3.50
N VAL A 34 9.23 -11.81 4.76
CA VAL A 34 9.14 -10.60 5.59
C VAL A 34 10.52 -10.03 5.84
N GLU A 35 11.51 -10.88 6.15
CA GLU A 35 12.86 -10.40 6.45
C GLU A 35 13.46 -9.69 5.24
N LYS A 36 13.29 -10.27 4.03
CA LYS A 36 13.79 -9.63 2.81
C LYS A 36 13.11 -8.29 2.54
N ALA A 37 11.80 -8.18 2.80
CA ALA A 37 11.06 -6.92 2.64
C ALA A 37 11.49 -5.86 3.64
N SER A 38 11.75 -6.25 4.89
CA SER A 38 12.30 -5.35 5.92
C SER A 38 13.70 -4.87 5.55
N ILE A 39 14.58 -5.79 5.13
CA ILE A 39 15.94 -5.44 4.70
C ILE A 39 15.90 -4.51 3.47
N ALA A 40 15.04 -4.80 2.49
CA ALA A 40 14.88 -3.93 1.32
C ALA A 40 14.39 -2.54 1.72
N MET A 41 13.46 -2.42 2.67
CA MET A 41 13.02 -1.13 3.21
C MET A 41 14.15 -0.36 3.90
N ASP A 42 15.00 -1.05 4.67
CA ASP A 42 16.12 -0.43 5.38
C ASP A 42 17.25 0.03 4.45
N LEU A 43 17.53 -0.73 3.38
CA LEU A 43 18.56 -0.41 2.39
C LEU A 43 18.13 0.64 1.36
N ASP A 44 16.83 0.86 1.16
CA ASP A 44 16.31 1.81 0.18
C ASP A 44 16.24 3.21 0.81
N GLU A 45 17.35 3.95 0.70
CA GLU A 45 17.45 5.34 1.14
C GLU A 45 16.57 6.25 0.30
N VAL A 46 15.77 7.08 0.95
CA VAL A 46 14.93 8.07 0.26
C VAL A 46 15.78 9.25 -0.14
N GLU A 47 15.78 9.60 -1.43
CA GLU A 47 16.66 10.65 -1.92
C GLU A 47 16.28 12.03 -1.35
N ALA A 48 17.27 12.92 -1.21
CA ALA A 48 17.07 14.26 -0.66
C ALA A 48 16.08 15.08 -1.51
N GLN A 49 16.07 14.88 -2.83
CA GLN A 49 15.16 15.54 -3.76
C GLN A 49 13.72 14.97 -3.75
N TYR A 50 13.46 13.85 -3.06
CA TYR A 50 12.11 13.28 -3.01
C TYR A 50 11.16 14.23 -2.25
N ASN A 51 10.17 14.76 -2.98
CA ASN A 51 9.20 15.75 -2.49
C ASN A 51 7.78 15.20 -2.35
N GLY A 52 7.64 13.87 -2.42
CA GLY A 52 6.37 13.18 -2.17
C GLY A 52 6.09 12.97 -0.68
N ALA A 53 4.99 12.29 -0.39
CA ALA A 53 4.58 11.95 0.97
C ALA A 53 5.62 11.09 1.69
N ARG A 54 5.92 11.45 2.94
CA ARG A 54 6.90 10.76 3.79
C ARG A 54 6.22 10.27 5.06
N ILE A 55 6.49 9.02 5.44
CA ILE A 55 6.14 8.51 6.76
C ILE A 55 7.25 8.97 7.71
N GLU A 56 6.90 9.74 8.72
CA GLU A 56 7.80 10.15 9.79
C GLU A 56 7.77 9.09 10.90
N GLY A 57 8.89 8.39 11.10
CA GLY A 57 8.98 7.30 12.05
C GLY A 57 8.33 6.00 11.57
N GLU A 58 7.66 5.29 12.48
CA GLU A 58 7.16 3.94 12.23
C GLU A 58 5.69 3.88 11.84
N VAL A 59 4.87 4.89 12.20
CA VAL A 59 3.40 4.79 12.10
C VAL A 59 2.85 5.60 10.92
N VAL A 60 1.96 5.00 10.15
CA VAL A 60 1.20 5.69 9.10
C VAL A 60 0.23 6.70 9.73
N THR A 61 0.36 7.99 9.40
CA THR A 61 -0.48 9.06 9.94
C THR A 61 -1.52 9.57 8.94
N LEU A 62 -2.59 10.21 9.43
CA LEU A 62 -3.60 10.84 8.57
C LEU A 62 -2.99 11.93 7.68
N GLN A 63 -2.01 12.69 8.19
CA GLN A 63 -1.33 13.72 7.40
C GLN A 63 -0.57 13.11 6.22
N PHE A 64 0.15 12.00 6.46
CA PHE A 64 0.79 11.24 5.40
C PHE A 64 -0.22 10.75 4.37
N VAL A 65 -1.33 10.15 4.79
CA VAL A 65 -2.36 9.62 3.88
C VAL A 65 -2.95 10.74 3.00
N LYS A 66 -3.28 11.90 3.58
CA LYS A 66 -3.80 13.04 2.81
C LYS A 66 -2.79 13.53 1.78
N LYS A 67 -1.52 13.66 2.16
CA LYS A 67 -0.45 14.06 1.23
C LYS A 67 -0.20 13.02 0.14
N MET A 68 -0.24 11.73 0.48
CA MET A 68 -0.09 10.63 -0.47
C MET A 68 -1.22 10.61 -1.50
N LEU A 69 -2.47 10.82 -1.06
CA LEU A 69 -3.62 10.93 -1.95
C LEU A 69 -3.50 12.14 -2.88
N ASP A 70 -3.05 13.29 -2.38
CA ASP A 70 -2.77 14.47 -3.21
C ASP A 70 -1.66 14.21 -4.23
N ASP A 71 -0.58 13.54 -3.83
CA ASP A 71 0.49 13.13 -4.74
C ASP A 71 -0.03 12.20 -5.85
N PHE A 72 -0.88 11.22 -5.52
CA PHE A 72 -1.49 10.34 -6.51
C PHE A 72 -2.45 11.06 -7.45
N LYS A 73 -3.24 12.03 -6.96
CA LYS A 73 -4.07 12.90 -7.81
C LYS A 73 -3.22 13.66 -8.83
N ASN A 74 -2.01 14.05 -8.44
CA ASN A 74 -1.01 14.72 -9.29
C ASN A 74 -0.08 13.75 -10.04
N GLN A 75 -0.44 12.46 -10.14
CA GLN A 75 0.32 11.42 -10.86
C GLN A 75 1.76 11.22 -10.36
N LYS A 76 2.05 11.59 -9.10
CA LYS A 76 3.34 11.31 -8.47
C LYS A 76 3.35 9.90 -7.89
N CYS A 77 4.51 9.28 -7.88
CA CYS A 77 4.71 7.97 -7.28
C CYS A 77 5.10 8.07 -5.80
N LEU A 78 4.63 7.11 -5.00
CA LEU A 78 5.13 6.90 -3.63
C LEU A 78 6.51 6.25 -3.70
N HIS A 79 7.44 6.67 -2.84
CA HIS A 79 8.74 6.04 -2.73
C HIS A 79 8.59 4.57 -2.28
N LYS A 80 9.41 3.66 -2.83
CA LYS A 80 9.31 2.20 -2.59
C LYS A 80 9.45 1.84 -1.11
N ARG A 81 10.38 2.49 -0.39
CA ARG A 81 10.49 2.40 1.09
C ARG A 81 9.13 2.52 1.79
N TYR A 82 8.36 3.57 1.51
CA TYR A 82 7.07 3.80 2.15
C TYR A 82 6.00 2.83 1.68
N ALA A 83 6.06 2.38 0.41
CA ALA A 83 5.19 1.31 -0.07
C ALA A 83 5.45 -0.01 0.70
N TYR A 84 6.71 -0.39 0.92
CA TYR A 84 7.04 -1.57 1.72
C TYR A 84 6.56 -1.44 3.17
N GLN A 85 6.76 -0.27 3.78
CA GLN A 85 6.29 0.00 5.14
C GLN A 85 4.77 -0.19 5.27
N ILE A 86 3.98 0.32 4.31
CA ILE A 86 2.52 0.14 4.29
C ILE A 86 2.13 -1.33 4.13
N ILE A 87 2.73 -2.04 3.18
CA ILE A 87 2.35 -3.44 2.90
C ILE A 87 2.73 -4.34 4.08
N LEU A 88 3.88 -4.12 4.72
CA LEU A 88 4.30 -4.87 5.90
C LEU A 88 3.35 -4.65 7.07
N GLN A 89 3.00 -3.40 7.38
CA GLN A 89 2.04 -3.10 8.45
C GLN A 89 0.65 -3.66 8.16
N ALA A 90 0.15 -3.50 6.93
CA ALA A 90 -1.14 -4.04 6.53
C ALA A 90 -1.17 -5.56 6.62
N ARG A 91 -0.09 -6.25 6.25
CA ARG A 91 0.02 -7.71 6.37
C ARG A 91 -0.04 -8.17 7.82
N GLU A 92 0.68 -7.51 8.73
CA GLU A 92 0.64 -7.84 10.16
C GLU A 92 -0.77 -7.63 10.74
N MET A 93 -1.42 -6.51 10.40
CA MET A 93 -2.80 -6.24 10.81
C MET A 93 -3.78 -7.29 10.27
N LEU A 94 -3.76 -7.55 8.96
CA LEU A 94 -4.71 -8.47 8.31
C LEU A 94 -4.50 -9.92 8.73
N ARG A 95 -3.26 -10.35 9.02
CA ARG A 95 -2.98 -11.71 9.54
C ARG A 95 -3.55 -11.95 10.93
N ALA A 96 -3.67 -10.90 11.74
CA ALA A 96 -4.23 -11.00 13.09
C ALA A 96 -5.77 -11.01 13.09
N MET A 97 -6.42 -10.65 11.98
CA MET A 97 -7.88 -10.62 11.87
C MET A 97 -8.46 -12.00 11.53
N SER A 98 -9.65 -12.28 12.05
CA SER A 98 -10.45 -13.45 11.65
C SER A 98 -10.97 -13.30 10.23
N SER A 99 -11.26 -14.43 9.58
CA SER A 99 -11.83 -14.44 8.22
C SER A 99 -13.24 -13.84 8.14
N LEU A 100 -13.95 -13.80 9.26
CA LEU A 100 -15.24 -13.13 9.43
C LEU A 100 -15.09 -12.09 10.55
N VAL A 101 -15.45 -10.85 10.28
CA VAL A 101 -15.35 -9.73 11.22
C VAL A 101 -16.74 -9.22 11.54
N ASP A 102 -17.10 -9.28 12.82
CA ASP A 102 -18.36 -8.73 13.32
C ASP A 102 -18.19 -7.23 13.62
N ILE A 103 -19.03 -6.39 12.99
CA ILE A 103 -19.02 -4.93 13.18
C ILE A 103 -20.30 -4.54 13.90
N THR A 104 -20.17 -4.00 15.12
CA THR A 104 -21.29 -3.43 15.88
C THR A 104 -21.36 -1.93 15.64
N ILE A 105 -22.53 -1.43 15.21
CA ILE A 105 -22.77 -0.01 14.94
C ILE A 105 -23.66 0.55 16.07
N PRO A 106 -23.16 1.46 16.92
CA PRO A 106 -23.97 2.07 17.98
C PRO A 106 -25.10 2.95 17.42
N ASP A 107 -26.10 3.21 18.26
CA ASP A 107 -27.20 4.11 17.89
C ASP A 107 -26.68 5.51 17.49
N GLY A 108 -27.30 6.07 16.44
CA GLY A 108 -26.91 7.37 15.88
C GLY A 108 -25.61 7.37 15.06
N HIS A 109 -24.97 6.22 14.86
CA HIS A 109 -23.78 6.10 14.02
C HIS A 109 -24.10 5.45 12.67
N HIS A 110 -23.23 5.67 11.69
CA HIS A 110 -23.37 5.14 10.34
C HIS A 110 -22.11 4.41 9.90
N PHE A 111 -22.29 3.34 9.13
CA PHE A 111 -21.23 2.61 8.47
C PHE A 111 -21.43 2.70 6.97
N THR A 112 -20.37 3.03 6.23
CA THR A 112 -20.42 3.12 4.77
C THR A 112 -19.84 1.85 4.16
N VAL A 113 -20.64 1.16 3.35
CA VAL A 113 -20.20 -0.02 2.61
C VAL A 113 -19.88 0.40 1.17
N CYS A 114 -18.63 0.21 0.76
CA CYS A 114 -18.18 0.41 -0.62
C CYS A 114 -18.04 -0.95 -1.31
N GLY A 115 -18.52 -1.05 -2.55
CA GLY A 115 -18.26 -2.20 -3.43
C GLY A 115 -16.91 -2.08 -4.15
N ASP A 116 -16.77 -2.82 -5.25
CA ASP A 116 -15.52 -2.85 -6.01
C ASP A 116 -15.15 -1.49 -6.63
N VAL A 117 -13.93 -1.03 -6.35
CA VAL A 117 -13.39 0.25 -6.87
C VAL A 117 -12.52 0.10 -8.11
N HIS A 118 -12.09 -1.12 -8.45
CA HIS A 118 -11.34 -1.46 -9.68
C HIS A 118 -10.15 -0.52 -10.03
N GLY A 119 -9.41 -0.03 -9.03
CA GLY A 119 -8.25 0.84 -9.23
C GLY A 119 -8.57 2.30 -9.62
N GLN A 120 -9.83 2.72 -9.46
CA GLN A 120 -10.26 4.09 -9.77
C GLN A 120 -9.99 5.03 -8.58
N VAL A 121 -8.75 5.49 -8.48
CA VAL A 121 -8.26 6.31 -7.35
C VAL A 121 -9.09 7.58 -7.13
N VAL A 122 -9.52 8.25 -8.21
CA VAL A 122 -10.28 9.52 -8.12
C VAL A 122 -11.64 9.32 -7.45
N GLN A 123 -12.32 8.21 -7.71
CA GLN A 123 -13.63 7.91 -7.12
C GLN A 123 -13.51 7.53 -5.63
N THR A 124 -12.46 6.78 -5.27
CA THR A 124 -12.18 6.40 -3.87
C THR A 124 -11.77 7.60 -3.01
N ALA A 125 -10.97 8.52 -3.55
CA ALA A 125 -10.45 9.68 -2.82
C ALA A 125 -11.45 10.84 -2.67
N LEU A 126 -12.68 10.72 -3.19
CA LEU A 126 -13.74 11.73 -3.05
C LEU A 126 -14.60 11.52 -1.79
N HIS A 127 -14.52 10.32 -1.19
CA HIS A 127 -15.28 9.94 0.01
C HIS A 127 -14.42 9.91 1.30
N LEU A 128 -13.14 10.27 1.19
CA LEU A 128 -12.16 10.40 2.29
C LEU A 128 -11.74 11.87 2.46
#